data_AF-A0A139NMQ8-F1
#
_entry.id   AF-A0A139NMQ8-F1
#
_cell.length_a   1.000
_cell.length_b   1.000
_cell.length_c   1.000
_cell.angle_alpha   90.00
_cell.angle_beta   90.00
_cell.angle_gamma   90.00
#
_symmetry.space_group_name_H-M   'P 1'
#
loop_
_entity.id
_entity.type
_entity.pdbx_description
1 polymer ?
#
loop_
_entity_poly.entity_id
_entity_poly.type
_entity_poly.pdbx_seq_one_letter_code
_entity_poly.pdbx_strand_id
1 'polypeptide(L)'
;MVTIYGLTQFIGQASTLAICIDAPLQIFLGSADEDFIPSWLRKRTKSGMLINGYLLTGVLVGIIIILPLFGLKEIDGLVVWMTNLNAIVSPLCFLWVFLAYMFLYRHWDSFKNAEYKFVKRPLLGFLVGAWGFAFTAFACILGMAPQVDFATHPTEWWFSLATNIITPIALLALGLLLPWAAQREKKKQA
;
A
#
# COMPACT_ATOMS: atom_id res chain seq x y z
N MET A 1 -3.25 -34.24 19.82
CA MET A 1 -2.90 -34.00 18.40
C MET A 1 -3.37 -32.62 17.94
N VAL A 2 -4.64 -32.27 18.13
CA VAL A 2 -5.21 -30.94 17.77
C VAL A 2 -4.53 -29.77 18.54
N THR A 3 -4.17 -29.96 19.81
CA THR A 3 -3.46 -28.94 20.61
C THR A 3 -2.04 -28.65 20.10
N ILE A 4 -1.31 -29.69 19.70
CA ILE A 4 0.04 -29.58 19.13
C ILE A 4 -0.03 -28.91 17.75
N TYR A 5 -0.99 -29.31 16.92
CA TYR A 5 -1.23 -28.66 15.63
C TYR A 5 -1.59 -27.18 15.80
N GLY A 6 -2.48 -26.85 16.73
CA GLY A 6 -2.86 -25.47 17.04
C GLY A 6 -1.68 -24.61 17.51
N LEU A 7 -0.80 -25.15 18.36
CA LEU A 7 0.42 -24.46 18.80
C LEU A 7 1.39 -24.20 17.65
N THR A 8 1.66 -25.22 16.82
CA THR A 8 2.53 -25.06 15.65
C THR A 8 1.96 -24.05 14.66
N GLN A 9 0.65 -24.09 14.41
CA GLN A 9 -0.03 -23.15 13.51
C GLN A 9 -0.02 -21.72 14.07
N PHE A 10 -0.17 -21.56 15.38
CA PHE A 10 -0.08 -20.26 16.04
C PHE A 10 1.34 -19.68 15.92
N ILE A 11 2.37 -20.48 16.22
CA ILE A 11 3.77 -20.04 16.08
C ILE A 11 4.11 -19.71 14.63
N GLY A 12 3.65 -20.53 13.68
CA GLY A 12 3.85 -20.31 12.25
C GLY A 12 3.21 -19.01 11.74
N GLN A 13 1.95 -18.76 12.11
CA GLN A 13 1.26 -17.51 11.75
C GLN A 13 1.91 -16.29 12.43
N ALA A 14 2.25 -16.37 13.72
CA ALA A 14 2.92 -15.29 14.43
C ALA A 14 4.27 -14.92 13.77
N SER A 15 5.04 -15.94 13.36
CA SER A 15 6.33 -15.74 12.68
C SER A 15 6.15 -15.10 11.31
N THR A 16 5.15 -15.53 10.56
CA THR A 16 4.82 -14.97 9.24
C THR A 16 4.42 -13.51 9.37
N LEU A 17 3.57 -13.16 10.33
CA LEU A 17 3.14 -11.77 10.59
C LEU A 17 4.33 -10.87 10.96
N ALA A 18 5.25 -11.36 11.79
CA ALA A 18 6.45 -10.61 12.17
C ALA A 18 7.31 -10.27 10.94
N ILE A 19 7.53 -11.24 10.05
CA ILE A 19 8.31 -11.05 8.82
C ILE A 19 7.57 -10.09 7.86
N CYS A 20 6.25 -10.23 7.72
CA CYS A 20 5.43 -9.36 6.87
C CYS A 20 5.40 -7.91 7.35
N ILE A 21 5.71 -7.62 8.61
CA ILE A 21 5.81 -6.24 9.11
C ILE A 21 7.22 -5.69 8.92
N ASP A 22 8.24 -6.46 9.31
CA ASP A 22 9.64 -5.99 9.29
C ASP A 22 10.16 -5.80 7.86
N ALA A 23 9.93 -6.76 6.97
CA ALA A 23 10.51 -6.71 5.62
C ALA A 23 10.00 -5.52 4.79
N PRO A 24 8.68 -5.25 4.67
CA PRO A 24 8.21 -4.07 3.95
C PRO A 24 8.61 -2.77 4.61
N LEU A 25 8.67 -2.72 5.95
CA LEU A 25 9.10 -1.52 6.67
C LEU A 25 10.57 -1.18 6.39
N GLN A 26 11.44 -2.20 6.38
CA GLN A 26 12.85 -2.03 6.10
C GLN A 26 13.10 -1.68 4.63
N ILE A 27 12.34 -2.26 3.69
CA ILE A 27 12.40 -1.87 2.28
C ILE A 27 11.90 -0.42 2.10
N PHE A 28 10.80 -0.05 2.76
CA PHE A 28 10.18 1.26 2.63
C PHE A 28 11.03 2.38 3.22
N LEU A 29 11.48 2.26 4.46
CA LEU A 29 12.21 3.33 5.16
C LEU A 29 13.73 3.15 5.11
N GLY A 30 14.19 1.90 4.96
CA GLY A 30 15.61 1.57 5.01
C GLY A 30 16.33 1.80 3.69
N SER A 31 15.64 1.69 2.56
CA SER A 31 16.17 1.89 1.20
C SER A 31 15.78 3.24 0.57
N ALA A 32 14.99 4.04 1.26
CA ALA A 32 14.50 5.31 0.72
C ALA A 32 15.44 6.47 1.04
N ASP A 33 15.56 7.34 0.03
CA ASP A 33 16.52 8.44 -0.01
C ASP A 33 16.24 9.49 1.08
N GLU A 34 17.28 10.27 1.41
CA GLU A 34 17.21 11.33 2.40
C GLU A 34 16.24 12.46 2.05
N ASP A 35 15.90 12.51 0.77
CA ASP A 35 15.10 13.54 0.13
C ASP A 35 13.59 13.29 0.26
N PHE A 36 13.18 12.04 0.44
CA PHE A 36 11.77 11.64 0.45
C PHE A 36 11.24 11.20 1.81
N ILE A 37 12.13 10.97 2.79
CA ILE A 37 11.75 10.55 4.15
C ILE A 37 12.29 11.54 5.18
N PRO A 38 11.44 12.05 6.08
CA PRO A 38 11.87 13.00 7.08
C PRO A 38 12.80 12.35 8.12
N SER A 39 13.72 13.14 8.65
CA SER A 39 14.82 12.68 9.52
C SER A 39 14.31 11.97 10.79
N TRP A 40 13.15 12.39 11.32
CA TRP A 40 12.53 11.76 12.47
C TRP A 40 12.09 10.31 12.20
N LEU A 41 11.68 9.97 10.97
CA LEU A 41 11.21 8.62 10.62
C LEU A 41 12.38 7.65 10.31
N ARG A 42 13.54 8.19 9.94
CA ARG A 42 14.79 7.42 9.71
C ARG A 42 15.52 7.04 11.00
N LYS A 43 15.06 7.51 12.18
CA LYS A 43 15.76 7.26 13.45
C LYS A 43 15.92 5.76 13.72
N ARG A 44 17.17 5.30 13.70
CA ARG A 44 17.53 3.89 13.96
C ARG A 44 18.03 3.69 15.39
N THR A 45 17.78 2.50 15.93
CA THR A 45 18.42 2.03 17.16
C THR A 45 19.82 1.47 16.87
N LYS A 46 20.58 1.12 17.92
CA LYS A 46 21.92 0.52 17.83
C LYS A 46 21.94 -0.82 17.07
N SER A 47 20.83 -1.55 17.08
CA SER A 47 20.64 -2.79 16.33
C SER A 47 20.12 -2.59 14.89
N GLY A 48 20.08 -1.35 14.39
CA GLY A 48 19.70 -1.06 13.00
C GLY A 48 18.20 -1.02 12.69
N MET A 49 17.33 -1.30 13.68
CA MET A 49 15.87 -1.23 13.55
C MET A 49 15.35 0.22 13.54
N LEU A 50 14.31 0.49 12.76
CA LEU A 50 13.68 1.82 12.65
C LEU A 50 12.57 2.00 13.68
N ILE A 51 12.90 2.60 14.84
CA ILE A 51 11.97 2.76 15.96
C ILE A 51 10.71 3.52 15.54
N ASN A 52 10.89 4.67 14.89
CA ASN A 52 9.77 5.52 14.52
C ASN A 52 8.98 4.96 13.32
N GLY A 53 9.60 4.09 12.53
CA GLY A 53 8.92 3.33 11.49
C GLY A 53 7.89 2.35 12.05
N TYR A 54 8.29 1.58 13.07
CA TYR A 54 7.37 0.68 13.76
C TYR A 54 6.23 1.41 14.46
N LEU A 55 6.51 2.59 15.05
CA LEU A 55 5.48 3.44 15.62
C LEU A 55 4.48 3.92 14.56
N LEU A 56 4.96 4.37 13.40
CA LEU A 56 4.11 4.79 12.28
C LEU A 56 3.21 3.64 11.79
N THR A 57 3.79 2.47 11.56
CA THR A 57 3.03 1.28 11.14
C THR A 57 2.01 0.86 12.19
N GLY A 58 2.38 0.91 13.48
CA GLY A 58 1.47 0.59 14.58
C GLY A 58 0.28 1.54 14.66
N VAL A 59 0.51 2.84 14.51
CA VAL A 59 -0.57 3.85 14.47
C VAL A 59 -1.47 3.63 13.25
N LEU A 60 -0.87 3.40 12.08
CA LEU A 60 -1.62 3.24 10.83
C LEU A 60 -2.48 1.98 10.84
N VAL A 61 -1.92 0.84 11.24
CA VAL A 61 -2.67 -0.42 11.41
C VAL A 61 -3.73 -0.29 12.50
N GLY A 62 -3.40 0.37 13.62
CA GLY A 62 -4.36 0.63 14.70
C GLY A 62 -5.58 1.40 14.23
N ILE A 63 -5.39 2.47 13.45
CA ILE A 63 -6.49 3.24 12.86
C ILE A 63 -7.32 2.37 11.91
N ILE A 64 -6.68 1.57 11.05
CA ILE A 64 -7.38 0.69 10.09
C ILE A 64 -8.22 -0.37 10.80
N ILE A 65 -7.77 -0.89 11.95
CA ILE A 65 -8.53 -1.87 12.74
C ILE A 65 -9.73 -1.22 13.44
N ILE A 66 -9.54 -0.02 13.97
CA ILE A 66 -10.58 0.69 14.74
C ILE A 66 -11.68 1.24 13.82
N LEU A 67 -11.32 1.72 12.64
CA LEU A 67 -12.24 2.36 11.69
C LEU A 67 -13.52 1.53 11.41
N PRO A 68 -13.43 0.24 11.06
CA PRO A 68 -14.61 -0.57 10.80
C PRO A 68 -15.42 -0.90 12.06
N LEU A 69 -14.85 -0.86 13.27
CA LEU A 69 -15.60 -1.08 14.53
C LEU A 69 -16.67 0.01 14.76
N PHE A 70 -16.52 1.18 14.16
CA PHE A 70 -17.49 2.27 14.25
C PHE A 70 -18.64 2.17 13.25
N GLY A 71 -18.51 1.37 12.18
CA GLY A 71 -19.47 1.33 11.07
C GLY A 71 -20.01 -0.05 10.71
N LEU A 72 -19.28 -1.13 11.01
CA LEU A 72 -19.64 -2.51 10.71
C LEU A 72 -19.97 -3.22 12.01
N LYS A 73 -21.25 -3.60 12.20
CA LYS A 73 -21.71 -4.28 13.41
C LYS A 73 -21.45 -5.78 13.40
N GLU A 74 -21.16 -6.37 12.23
CA GLU A 74 -20.98 -7.81 12.06
C GLU A 74 -19.56 -8.19 11.66
N ILE A 75 -19.09 -9.33 12.18
CA ILE A 75 -17.76 -9.87 11.92
C ILE A 75 -17.62 -10.26 10.44
N ASP A 76 -18.68 -10.80 9.84
CA ASP A 76 -18.67 -11.17 8.41
C ASP A 76 -18.53 -9.93 7.52
N GLY A 77 -19.23 -8.85 7.86
CA GLY A 77 -19.09 -7.55 7.20
C GLY A 77 -17.68 -6.96 7.34
N LEU A 78 -17.05 -7.10 8.51
CA LEU A 78 -15.65 -6.71 8.75
C LEU A 78 -14.68 -7.46 7.84
N VAL A 79 -14.82 -8.79 7.74
CA VAL A 79 -13.95 -9.62 6.90
C VAL A 79 -14.11 -9.25 5.43
N VAL A 80 -15.35 -9.13 4.94
CA VAL A 80 -15.64 -8.72 3.56
C VAL A 80 -15.07 -7.33 3.27
N TRP A 81 -15.19 -6.40 4.21
CA TRP A 81 -14.60 -5.07 4.08
C TRP A 81 -13.07 -5.11 3.99
N MET A 82 -12.39 -5.86 4.87
CA MET A 82 -10.93 -6.01 4.81
C MET A 82 -10.48 -6.66 3.50
N THR A 83 -11.22 -7.65 3.00
CA THR A 83 -10.94 -8.28 1.70
C THR A 83 -11.10 -7.29 0.56
N ASN A 84 -12.17 -6.49 0.54
CA ASN A 84 -12.40 -5.47 -0.48
C ASN A 84 -11.31 -4.39 -0.45
N LEU A 85 -10.96 -3.89 0.76
CA LEU A 85 -9.90 -2.90 0.92
C LEU A 85 -8.56 -3.43 0.42
N ASN A 86 -8.19 -4.67 0.77
CA ASN A 86 -6.95 -5.29 0.30
C ASN A 86 -6.95 -5.46 -1.23
N ALA A 87 -8.07 -5.87 -1.81
CA ALA A 87 -8.25 -6.02 -3.25
C ALA A 87 -8.13 -4.69 -4.01
N ILE A 88 -8.37 -3.54 -3.37
CA ILE A 88 -8.20 -2.21 -3.97
C ILE A 88 -6.76 -1.70 -3.74
N VAL A 89 -6.28 -1.73 -2.50
CA VAL A 89 -4.99 -1.13 -2.11
C VAL A 89 -3.81 -1.84 -2.78
N SER A 90 -3.85 -3.17 -2.89
CA SER A 90 -2.77 -3.95 -3.52
C SER A 90 -2.52 -3.55 -4.98
N PRO A 91 -3.53 -3.51 -5.87
CA PRO A 91 -3.34 -3.06 -7.25
C PRO A 91 -3.17 -1.56 -7.44
N LEU A 92 -3.65 -0.73 -6.52
CA LEU A 92 -3.44 0.72 -6.58
C LEU A 92 -1.95 1.09 -6.62
N CYS A 93 -1.10 0.35 -5.89
CA CYS A 93 0.35 0.50 -5.95
C CYS A 93 0.92 0.15 -7.35
N PHE A 94 0.33 -0.83 -8.05
CA PHE A 94 0.78 -1.21 -9.40
C PHE A 94 0.44 -0.15 -10.46
N LEU A 95 -0.60 0.68 -10.27
CA LEU A 95 -0.86 1.82 -11.17
C LEU A 95 0.34 2.76 -11.25
N TRP A 96 1.02 3.01 -10.12
CA TRP A 96 2.23 3.82 -10.09
C TRP A 96 3.41 3.15 -10.81
N VAL A 97 3.54 1.82 -10.69
CA VAL A 97 4.55 1.05 -11.41
C VAL A 97 4.33 1.15 -12.93
N PHE A 98 3.09 0.98 -13.39
CA PHE A 98 2.75 1.12 -14.80
C PHE A 98 2.91 2.56 -15.30
N LEU A 99 2.57 3.55 -14.47
CA LEU A 99 2.79 4.95 -14.80
C LEU A 99 4.28 5.27 -14.95
N ALA A 100 5.12 4.83 -14.01
CA ALA A 100 6.57 4.98 -14.07
C ALA A 100 7.15 4.27 -15.30
N TYR A 101 6.65 3.06 -15.61
CA TYR A 101 7.01 2.32 -16.81
C TYR A 101 6.66 3.11 -18.09
N MET A 102 5.44 3.64 -18.20
CA MET A 102 5.04 4.50 -19.32
C MET A 102 5.94 5.75 -19.45
N PHE A 103 6.28 6.40 -18.33
CA PHE A 103 7.19 7.55 -18.32
C PHE A 103 8.61 7.20 -18.79
N LEU A 104 9.12 6.02 -18.44
CA LEU A 104 10.41 5.52 -18.88
C LEU A 104 10.45 5.33 -20.41
N TYR A 105 9.38 4.78 -20.99
CA TYR A 105 9.26 4.61 -22.45
C TYR A 105 8.97 5.93 -23.19
N ARG A 106 8.34 6.91 -22.54
CA ARG A 106 8.17 8.28 -23.07
C ARG A 106 9.52 9.00 -23.17
N HIS A 107 10.41 8.80 -22.20
CA HIS A 107 11.77 9.36 -22.15
C HIS A 107 12.83 8.34 -22.58
N TRP A 108 12.51 7.50 -23.57
CA TRP A 108 13.38 6.43 -24.02
C TRP A 108 14.78 6.90 -24.40
N ASP A 109 14.92 8.14 -24.90
CA ASP A 109 16.20 8.73 -25.29
C ASP A 109 17.21 8.89 -24.15
N SER A 110 16.75 9.10 -22.91
CA SER A 110 17.63 9.24 -21.74
C SER A 110 18.01 7.90 -21.09
N PHE A 111 17.23 6.84 -21.33
CA PHE A 111 17.37 5.54 -20.65
C PHE A 111 17.72 4.37 -21.59
N LYS A 112 18.26 4.68 -22.78
CA LYS A 112 18.67 3.68 -23.78
C LYS A 112 19.69 2.65 -23.27
N ASN A 113 20.40 2.92 -22.18
CA ASN A 113 21.46 2.05 -21.65
C ASN A 113 21.00 1.11 -20.52
N ALA A 114 19.69 0.94 -20.30
CA ALA A 114 19.19 -0.02 -19.32
C ALA A 114 19.67 -1.45 -19.63
N GLU A 115 20.20 -2.14 -18.62
CA GLU A 115 20.73 -3.51 -18.67
C GLU A 115 19.68 -4.54 -19.10
N TYR A 116 18.41 -4.28 -18.77
CA TYR A 116 17.27 -5.09 -19.18
C TYR A 116 16.21 -4.25 -19.89
N LYS A 117 15.76 -4.71 -21.06
CA LYS A 117 14.70 -4.09 -21.86
C LYS A 117 13.64 -5.12 -22.19
N PHE A 118 12.47 -4.98 -21.58
CA PHE A 118 11.33 -5.87 -21.84
C PHE A 118 10.86 -5.78 -23.30
N VAL A 119 10.75 -4.57 -23.87
CA VAL A 119 10.39 -4.36 -25.28
C VAL A 119 11.40 -3.44 -25.94
N LYS A 120 12.04 -3.91 -27.02
CA LYS A 120 13.05 -3.14 -27.77
C LYS A 120 12.46 -1.93 -28.51
N ARG A 121 11.15 -1.98 -28.82
CA ARG A 121 10.43 -0.90 -29.51
C ARG A 121 9.71 0.00 -28.50
N PRO A 122 10.01 1.31 -28.47
CA PRO A 122 9.47 2.19 -27.43
C PRO A 122 7.94 2.33 -27.49
N LEU A 123 7.38 2.34 -28.70
CA LEU A 123 5.93 2.42 -28.93
C LEU A 123 5.18 1.18 -28.39
N LEU A 124 5.75 -0.01 -28.61
CA LEU A 124 5.17 -1.27 -28.12
C LEU A 124 5.30 -1.38 -26.59
N GLY A 125 6.43 -0.95 -26.02
CA GLY A 125 6.59 -0.87 -24.57
C GLY A 125 5.55 0.06 -23.94
N PHE A 126 5.38 1.26 -24.48
CA PHE A 126 4.35 2.18 -24.01
C PHE A 126 2.94 1.58 -24.09
N LEU A 127 2.60 0.91 -25.20
CA LEU A 127 1.27 0.28 -25.39
C LEU A 127 1.01 -0.84 -24.36
N VAL A 128 2.00 -1.69 -24.09
CA VAL A 128 1.89 -2.74 -23.07
C VAL A 128 1.69 -2.14 -21.68
N GLY A 129 2.45 -1.10 -21.35
CA GLY A 129 2.28 -0.35 -20.09
C GLY A 129 0.90 0.29 -19.97
N ALA A 130 0.41 0.90 -21.04
CA ALA A 130 -0.90 1.53 -21.09
C ALA A 130 -2.04 0.51 -20.96
N TRP A 131 -1.91 -0.67 -21.59
CA TRP A 131 -2.86 -1.76 -21.45
C TRP A 131 -2.90 -2.30 -20.02
N GLY A 132 -1.73 -2.55 -19.40
CA GLY A 132 -1.62 -2.97 -18.01
C GLY A 132 -2.19 -1.93 -17.03
N PHE A 133 -1.93 -0.65 -17.28
CA PHE A 133 -2.51 0.46 -16.51
C PHE A 133 -4.03 0.50 -16.65
N ALA A 134 -4.57 0.43 -17.87
CA ALA A 134 -6.00 0.48 -18.13
C ALA A 134 -6.73 -0.70 -17.49
N PHE A 135 -6.20 -1.92 -17.61
CA PHE A 135 -6.77 -3.11 -16.98
C PHE A 135 -6.76 -3.01 -15.46
N THR A 136 -5.64 -2.59 -14.87
CA THR A 136 -5.52 -2.44 -13.41
C THR A 136 -6.44 -1.34 -12.90
N ALA A 137 -6.54 -0.20 -13.59
CA ALA A 137 -7.41 0.90 -13.22
C ALA A 137 -8.88 0.48 -13.29
N PHE A 138 -9.25 -0.25 -14.34
CA PHE A 138 -10.58 -0.84 -14.48
C PHE A 138 -10.91 -1.80 -13.34
N ALA A 139 -9.97 -2.69 -12.98
CA ALA A 139 -10.12 -3.61 -11.86
C ALA A 139 -10.25 -2.87 -10.52
N CYS A 140 -9.49 -1.80 -10.27
CA CYS A 140 -9.61 -0.98 -9.08
C CYS A 140 -10.97 -0.29 -8.99
N ILE A 141 -11.49 0.26 -10.09
CA ILE A 141 -12.80 0.92 -10.13
C ILE A 141 -13.91 -0.09 -9.85
N LEU A 142 -13.83 -1.29 -10.44
CA LEU A 142 -14.79 -2.37 -10.14
C LEU A 142 -14.67 -2.86 -8.69
N GLY A 143 -13.45 -2.97 -8.17
CA GLY A 143 -13.19 -3.39 -6.79
C GLY A 143 -13.68 -2.40 -5.73
N MET A 144 -13.81 -1.11 -6.09
CA MET A 144 -14.42 -0.10 -5.22
C MET A 144 -15.93 -0.30 -5.02
N ALA A 145 -16.61 -1.01 -5.92
CA ALA A 145 -18.02 -1.34 -5.73
C ALA A 145 -18.18 -2.32 -4.55
N PRO A 146 -19.01 -2.02 -3.54
CA PRO A 146 -19.17 -2.88 -2.38
C PRO A 146 -19.80 -4.21 -2.79
N GLN A 147 -19.21 -5.32 -2.36
CA GLN A 147 -19.77 -6.66 -2.57
C GLN A 147 -20.90 -7.03 -1.58
N VAL A 148 -21.33 -6.07 -0.75
CA VAL A 148 -22.47 -6.23 0.17
C VAL A 148 -23.76 -5.93 -0.55
N ASP A 149 -24.82 -6.67 -0.24
CA ASP A 149 -26.14 -6.46 -0.83
C ASP A 149 -26.75 -5.15 -0.28
N PHE A 150 -27.08 -4.22 -1.18
CA PHE A 150 -27.73 -2.96 -0.82
C PHE A 150 -29.10 -3.19 -0.17
N ALA A 151 -29.74 -4.33 -0.46
CA ALA A 151 -31.08 -4.68 -0.01
C ALA A 151 -31.17 -5.09 1.47
N THR A 152 -30.07 -5.60 2.07
CA THR A 152 -30.08 -6.13 3.44
C THR A 152 -29.50 -5.14 4.46
N HIS A 153 -28.43 -4.40 4.13
CA HIS A 153 -27.79 -3.44 5.04
C HIS A 153 -27.33 -2.15 4.35
N PRO A 154 -28.24 -1.18 4.09
CA PRO A 154 -27.93 0.02 3.31
C PRO A 154 -26.90 0.94 3.96
N THR A 155 -26.86 1.03 5.30
CA THR A 155 -25.87 1.84 6.03
C THR A 155 -24.46 1.26 5.95
N GLU A 156 -24.34 -0.07 5.95
CA GLU A 156 -23.05 -0.77 5.85
C GLU A 156 -22.52 -0.71 4.42
N TRP A 157 -23.41 -0.72 3.43
CA TRP A 157 -23.07 -0.51 2.02
C TRP A 157 -22.42 0.86 1.77
N TRP A 158 -23.07 1.94 2.25
CA TRP A 158 -22.52 3.30 2.11
C TRP A 158 -21.23 3.49 2.90
N PHE A 159 -21.14 2.90 4.09
CA PHE A 159 -19.90 2.93 4.89
C PHE A 159 -18.77 2.19 4.18
N SER A 160 -19.03 0.98 3.68
CA SER A 160 -18.07 0.16 2.93
C SER A 160 -17.61 0.88 1.65
N LEU A 161 -18.53 1.46 0.88
CA LEU A 161 -18.19 2.27 -0.29
C LEU A 161 -17.32 3.48 0.07
N ALA A 162 -17.75 4.27 1.05
CA ALA A 162 -17.05 5.48 1.46
C ALA A 162 -15.64 5.14 1.96
N THR A 163 -15.48 4.11 2.77
CA THR A 163 -14.20 3.71 3.34
C THR A 163 -13.29 3.00 2.33
N ASN A 164 -13.84 2.24 1.38
CA ASN A 164 -13.09 1.67 0.26
C ASN A 164 -12.53 2.74 -0.69
N ILE A 165 -13.11 3.93 -0.72
CA ILE A 165 -12.60 5.07 -1.51
C ILE A 165 -11.69 5.95 -0.65
N ILE A 166 -12.15 6.34 0.54
CA ILE A 166 -11.44 7.27 1.43
C ILE A 166 -10.15 6.65 1.96
N THR A 167 -10.16 5.37 2.35
CA THR A 167 -8.98 4.76 2.98
C THR A 167 -7.79 4.68 2.02
N PRO A 168 -7.93 4.18 0.78
CA PRO A 168 -6.81 4.18 -0.16
C PRO A 168 -6.34 5.59 -0.54
N ILE A 169 -7.26 6.55 -0.67
CA ILE A 169 -6.91 7.96 -0.92
C ILE A 169 -6.14 8.56 0.25
N ALA A 170 -6.57 8.31 1.49
CA ALA A 170 -5.89 8.77 2.70
C ALA A 170 -4.50 8.14 2.84
N LEU A 171 -4.37 6.85 2.53
CA LEU A 171 -3.08 6.16 2.51
C LEU A 171 -2.14 6.72 1.43
N LEU A 172 -2.64 7.00 0.22
CA LEU A 172 -1.88 7.68 -0.83
C LEU A 172 -1.46 9.08 -0.39
N ALA A 173 -2.37 9.86 0.19
CA ALA A 173 -2.08 11.20 0.69
C ALA A 173 -0.99 11.15 1.77
N LEU A 174 -1.05 10.18 2.68
CA LEU A 174 -0.02 9.96 3.70
C LEU A 174 1.34 9.62 3.07
N GLY A 175 1.36 8.78 2.04
CA GLY A 175 2.57 8.49 1.26
C GLY A 175 3.18 9.73 0.59
N LEU A 176 2.36 10.67 0.13
CA LEU A 176 2.80 11.95 -0.45
C LEU A 176 3.13 13.03 0.59
N LEU A 177 2.56 12.95 1.80
CA LEU A 177 2.86 13.88 2.89
C LEU A 177 4.27 13.68 3.45
N LEU A 178 4.76 12.43 3.47
CA LEU A 178 6.13 12.10 3.91
C LEU A 178 7.23 12.87 3.15
N PRO A 179 7.28 12.87 1.80
CA PRO A 179 8.30 13.62 1.05
C PRO A 179 8.12 15.13 1.17
N TRP A 180 6.89 15.62 1.29
CA TRP A 180 6.64 17.04 1.53
C TRP A 180 7.17 17.49 2.90
N ALA A 181 7.00 16.67 3.94
CA ALA A 181 7.57 16.93 5.26
C ALA A 181 9.12 16.91 5.22
N ALA A 182 9.72 15.97 4.49
CA ALA A 182 11.17 15.90 4.30
C ALA A 182 11.74 17.16 3.62
N GLN A 183 11.09 17.64 2.54
CA GLN A 183 11.48 18.88 1.87
C GLN A 183 11.39 20.12 2.78
N ARG A 184 10.41 20.15 3.69
CA ARG A 184 10.27 21.24 4.67
C ARG A 184 11.35 21.21 5.76
N GLU A 185 11.79 20.03 6.21
CA GLU A 185 12.92 19.91 7.12
C GLU A 185 14.21 20.42 6.46
N LYS A 186 14.47 20.02 5.21
CA LYS A 186 15.64 20.50 4.46
C LYS A 186 15.64 22.02 4.26
N LYS A 187 14.49 22.62 3.91
CA LYS A 187 14.35 24.08 3.77
C LYS A 187 14.47 24.85 5.09
N LYS A 188 14.30 24.20 6.24
CA LYS A 188 14.51 24.81 7.56
C LYS A 188 15.95 24.65 8.07
N GLN A 189 16.71 23.71 7.52
CA GLN A 189 18.11 23.45 7.87
C GLN A 189 19.11 24.13 6.92
N ALA A 190 18.66 24.57 5.74
CA ALA A 190 19.39 25.43 4.80
C ALA A 190 19.16 26.91 5.10
#